data_AF-A0A7C9RC97-F1
#
_entry.id   AF-A0A7C9RC97-F1
#
_cell.length_a   1.000
_cell.length_b   1.000
_cell.length_c   1.000
_cell.angle_alpha   90.00
_cell.angle_beta   90.00
_cell.angle_gamma   90.00
#
_symmetry.space_group_name_H-M   'P 1'
#
loop_
_entity.id
_entity.type
_entity.pdbx_description
1 polymer ?
#
loop_
_entity_poly.entity_id
_entity_poly.type
_entity_poly.pdbx_seq_one_letter_code
_entity_poly.pdbx_strand_id
1 'polypeptide(L)'
;MRDLDERGLILSLSTFAEEALGDLIGAFLISGESTKQLLNGFNAPLGTFSARIKMAYSLGLITRPQREDLDRLRRIRNEFAHTWEPVTFTAPKIAVHISALNFSSLTEDFPDNAVEKVKTSISSLLLELRSTTHQIVKYGRRAKLIGQHLIAGVVGELDEQISICQKRLTELAEDLTSASGDRRRFLLTMRYSWEGKLEIVRLNAPEHRKKEIQELQKELKAWNIRPDNL
;
A
#
# COMPACT_ATOMS: atom_id res chain seq x y z
N MET A 1 -1.63 -17.68 -25.33
CA MET A 1 -2.57 -16.67 -25.88
C MET A 1 -2.51 -16.71 -27.41
N ARG A 2 -2.81 -17.86 -28.02
CA ARG A 2 -2.84 -18.05 -29.49
C ARG A 2 -4.33 -18.12 -29.90
N ASP A 3 -4.71 -17.31 -30.88
CA ASP A 3 -6.05 -17.08 -31.45
C ASP A 3 -7.08 -16.29 -30.61
N LEU A 4 -6.68 -15.17 -30.01
CA LEU A 4 -7.65 -14.12 -29.69
C LEU A 4 -7.79 -13.17 -30.88
N ASP A 5 -9.03 -12.90 -31.29
CA ASP A 5 -9.32 -11.77 -32.17
C ASP A 5 -9.01 -10.44 -31.46
N GLU A 6 -9.02 -9.33 -32.20
CA GLU A 6 -8.65 -8.00 -31.67
C GLU A 6 -9.50 -7.61 -30.44
N ARG A 7 -10.79 -7.96 -30.45
CA ARG A 7 -11.70 -7.71 -29.33
C ARG A 7 -11.31 -8.53 -28.10
N GLY A 8 -11.13 -9.84 -28.25
CA GLY A 8 -10.71 -10.73 -27.17
C GLY A 8 -9.40 -10.29 -26.56
N LEU A 9 -8.42 -9.91 -27.39
CA LEU A 9 -7.13 -9.39 -26.96
C LEU A 9 -7.29 -8.15 -26.06
N ILE A 10 -8.01 -7.12 -26.53
CA ILE A 10 -8.18 -5.88 -25.78
C ILE A 10 -8.95 -6.09 -24.48
N LEU A 11 -10.04 -6.87 -24.51
CA LEU A 11 -10.85 -7.12 -23.32
C LEU A 11 -10.06 -7.89 -22.25
N SER A 12 -9.28 -8.90 -22.66
CA SER A 12 -8.41 -9.65 -21.73
C SER A 12 -7.31 -8.76 -21.14
N LEU A 13 -6.55 -8.05 -21.98
CA LEU A 13 -5.47 -7.18 -21.51
C LEU A 13 -5.97 -6.07 -20.58
N SER A 14 -7.13 -5.49 -20.88
CA SER A 14 -7.75 -4.47 -20.03
C SER A 14 -8.18 -5.02 -18.68
N THR A 15 -8.73 -6.23 -18.64
CA THR A 15 -9.12 -6.90 -17.40
C THR A 15 -7.89 -7.19 -16.54
N PHE A 16 -6.82 -7.72 -17.14
CA PHE A 16 -5.56 -7.97 -16.43
C PHE A 16 -4.92 -6.68 -15.89
N ALA A 17 -5.00 -5.57 -16.65
CA ALA A 17 -4.49 -4.28 -16.20
C ALA A 17 -5.31 -3.71 -15.04
N GLU A 18 -6.64 -3.82 -15.11
CA GLU A 18 -7.56 -3.39 -14.05
C GLU A 18 -7.32 -4.17 -12.74
N GLU A 19 -7.13 -5.48 -12.83
CA GLU A 19 -6.75 -6.35 -11.71
C GLU A 19 -5.36 -6.01 -11.16
N ALA A 20 -4.35 -5.89 -12.03
CA ALA A 20 -2.97 -5.59 -11.62
C ALA A 20 -2.86 -4.25 -10.89
N LEU A 21 -3.62 -3.23 -11.31
CA LEU A 21 -3.71 -1.95 -10.59
C LEU A 21 -4.38 -2.11 -9.22
N GLY A 22 -5.44 -2.93 -9.12
CA GLY A 22 -6.10 -3.21 -7.85
C GLY A 22 -5.13 -3.84 -6.85
N ASP A 23 -4.38 -4.84 -7.31
CA ASP A 23 -3.35 -5.52 -6.50
C ASP A 23 -2.21 -4.58 -6.12
N LEU A 24 -1.75 -3.73 -7.04
CA LEU A 24 -0.70 -2.74 -6.79
C LEU A 24 -1.11 -1.73 -5.70
N ILE A 25 -2.31 -1.17 -5.81
CA ILE A 25 -2.85 -0.23 -4.83
C ILE A 25 -3.05 -0.94 -3.48
N GLY A 26 -3.64 -2.14 -3.49
CA GLY A 26 -3.88 -2.92 -2.27
C GLY A 26 -2.59 -3.32 -1.56
N ALA A 27 -1.53 -3.63 -2.31
CA ALA A 27 -0.21 -3.93 -1.76
C ALA A 27 0.43 -2.69 -1.09
N PHE A 28 0.19 -1.50 -1.63
CA PHE A 28 0.74 -0.25 -1.10
C PHE A 28 -0.03 0.26 0.12
N LEU A 29 -1.37 0.18 0.14
CA LEU A 29 -2.19 0.69 1.23
C LEU A 29 -2.06 -0.12 2.52
N ILE A 30 -2.55 0.44 3.64
CA ILE A 30 -2.64 -0.28 4.92
C ILE A 30 -3.56 -1.49 4.74
N SER A 31 -3.12 -2.67 5.19
CA SER A 31 -3.96 -3.87 5.11
C SER A 31 -5.09 -3.82 6.13
N GLY A 32 -6.30 -4.11 5.69
CA GLY A 32 -7.48 -4.14 6.56
C GLY A 32 -8.77 -4.12 5.75
N GLU A 33 -9.89 -4.22 6.45
CA GLU A 33 -11.22 -4.26 5.84
C GLU A 33 -11.53 -2.97 5.06
N SER A 34 -11.10 -1.82 5.55
CA SER A 34 -11.24 -0.53 4.87
C SER A 34 -10.65 -0.55 3.45
N THR A 35 -9.43 -1.08 3.28
CA THR A 35 -8.78 -1.21 1.97
C THR A 35 -9.50 -2.19 1.06
N LYS A 36 -10.03 -3.30 1.60
CA LYS A 36 -10.83 -4.25 0.82
C LYS A 36 -12.12 -3.62 0.30
N GLN A 37 -12.84 -2.91 1.17
CA GLN A 37 -14.08 -2.22 0.81
C GLN A 37 -13.83 -1.10 -0.21
N LEU A 38 -12.71 -0.38 -0.08
CA LEU A 38 -12.31 0.67 -1.01
C LEU A 38 -12.10 0.13 -2.45
N LEU A 39 -11.53 -1.07 -2.59
CA LEU A 39 -11.15 -1.67 -3.88
C LEU A 39 -12.25 -2.54 -4.49
N ASN A 40 -12.93 -3.35 -3.67
CA ASN A 40 -13.80 -4.45 -4.09
C ASN A 40 -15.16 -4.49 -3.37
N GLY A 41 -15.44 -3.53 -2.48
CA GLY A 41 -16.74 -3.42 -1.82
C GLY A 41 -17.88 -3.08 -2.77
N PHE A 42 -19.12 -3.23 -2.30
CA PHE A 42 -20.29 -2.72 -3.02
C PHE A 42 -20.17 -1.20 -3.19
N ASN A 43 -20.29 -0.71 -4.43
CA ASN A 43 -19.99 0.69 -4.78
C ASN A 43 -18.58 1.17 -4.38
N ALA A 44 -17.59 0.27 -4.47
CA ALA A 44 -16.18 0.58 -4.21
C ALA A 44 -15.72 1.85 -4.94
N PRO A 45 -15.20 2.87 -4.23
CA PRO A 45 -14.69 4.10 -4.85
C PRO A 45 -13.56 3.85 -5.86
N LEU A 46 -12.76 2.79 -5.65
CA LEU A 46 -11.72 2.34 -6.58
C LEU A 46 -12.15 1.09 -7.39
N GLY A 47 -13.45 0.92 -7.60
CA GLY A 47 -14.03 -0.21 -8.32
C GLY A 47 -13.98 -0.10 -9.85
N THR A 48 -13.58 1.04 -10.40
CA THR A 48 -13.50 1.23 -11.87
C THR A 48 -12.06 1.36 -12.35
N PHE A 49 -11.80 0.91 -13.58
CA PHE A 49 -10.49 1.03 -14.22
C PHE A 49 -9.95 2.48 -14.19
N SER A 50 -10.79 3.48 -14.52
CA SER A 50 -10.38 4.88 -14.48
C SER A 50 -9.99 5.35 -13.07
N ALA A 51 -10.74 4.96 -12.04
CA ALA A 51 -10.44 5.32 -10.66
C ALA A 51 -9.12 4.70 -10.19
N ARG A 52 -8.86 3.43 -10.53
CA ARG A 52 -7.60 2.74 -10.22
C ARG A 52 -6.40 3.41 -10.90
N ILE A 53 -6.50 3.78 -12.17
CA ILE A 53 -5.42 4.50 -12.89
C ILE A 53 -5.10 5.83 -12.18
N LYS A 54 -6.13 6.62 -11.86
CA LYS A 54 -5.96 7.93 -11.19
C LYS A 54 -5.31 7.77 -9.81
N MET A 55 -5.77 6.81 -9.02
CA MET A 55 -5.23 6.56 -7.69
C MET A 55 -3.78 6.10 -7.73
N ALA A 56 -3.46 5.09 -8.56
CA ALA A 56 -2.10 4.59 -8.68
C ALA A 56 -1.11 5.70 -9.08
N TYR A 57 -1.49 6.57 -10.04
CA TYR A 57 -0.65 7.69 -10.44
C TYR A 57 -0.51 8.74 -9.32
N SER A 58 -1.61 9.08 -8.64
CA SER A 58 -1.61 10.08 -7.56
C SER A 58 -0.76 9.66 -6.36
N LEU A 59 -0.65 8.35 -6.11
CA LEU A 59 0.21 7.77 -5.08
C LEU A 59 1.68 7.60 -5.53
N GLY A 60 2.00 7.91 -6.79
CA GLY A 60 3.34 7.73 -7.35
C GLY A 60 3.72 6.27 -7.61
N LEU A 61 2.75 5.36 -7.72
CA LEU A 61 2.99 3.92 -7.95
C LEU A 61 3.25 3.60 -9.42
N ILE A 62 2.83 4.48 -10.33
CA ILE A 62 3.05 4.36 -11.76
C ILE A 62 3.58 5.68 -12.33
N THR A 63 4.36 5.58 -13.40
CA THR A 63 4.93 6.72 -14.10
C THR A 63 3.89 7.40 -15.00
N ARG A 64 4.22 8.62 -15.48
CA ARG A 64 3.34 9.33 -16.42
C ARG A 64 3.09 8.55 -17.72
N PRO A 65 4.11 7.96 -18.39
CA PRO A 65 3.89 7.13 -19.59
C PRO A 65 2.99 5.92 -19.32
N GLN A 66 3.22 5.18 -18.22
CA GLN A 66 2.39 4.03 -17.83
C GLN A 66 0.92 4.44 -17.66
N ARG A 67 0.66 5.57 -16.99
CA ARG A 67 -0.69 6.12 -16.83
C ARG A 67 -1.32 6.48 -18.19
N GLU A 68 -0.57 7.03 -19.13
CA GLU A 68 -1.07 7.35 -20.47
C GLU A 68 -1.47 6.10 -21.24
N ASP A 69 -0.63 5.06 -21.21
CA ASP A 69 -0.91 3.80 -21.89
C ASP A 69 -2.13 3.08 -21.28
N LEU A 70 -2.27 3.10 -19.95
CA LEU A 70 -3.45 2.58 -19.27
C LEU A 70 -4.73 3.34 -19.68
N ASP A 71 -4.69 4.67 -19.79
CA ASP A 71 -5.87 5.45 -20.24
C ASP A 71 -6.18 5.20 -21.73
N ARG A 72 -5.16 5.01 -22.57
CA ARG A 72 -5.32 4.61 -23.98
C ARG A 72 -5.96 3.23 -24.08
N LEU A 73 -5.45 2.25 -23.34
CA LEU A 73 -6.03 0.90 -23.27
C LEU A 73 -7.49 0.95 -22.83
N ARG A 74 -7.81 1.73 -21.79
CA ARG A 74 -9.19 1.95 -21.33
C ARG A 74 -10.08 2.54 -22.41
N ARG A 75 -9.61 3.54 -23.18
CA ARG A 75 -10.38 4.13 -24.29
C ARG A 75 -10.60 3.11 -25.40
N ILE A 76 -9.57 2.38 -25.81
CA ILE A 76 -9.67 1.32 -26.82
C ILE A 76 -10.69 0.26 -26.36
N ARG A 77 -10.61 -0.21 -25.11
CA ARG A 77 -11.57 -1.16 -24.51
C ARG A 77 -13.01 -0.66 -24.58
N ASN A 78 -13.23 0.62 -24.28
CA ASN A 78 -14.56 1.21 -24.31
C ASN A 78 -15.13 1.20 -25.73
N GLU A 79 -14.34 1.50 -26.77
CA GLU A 79 -14.80 1.38 -28.17
C GLU A 79 -15.18 -0.08 -28.50
N PHE A 80 -14.37 -1.06 -28.08
CA PHE A 80 -14.66 -2.48 -28.32
C PHE A 80 -15.87 -3.03 -27.55
N ALA A 81 -16.20 -2.44 -26.38
CA ALA A 81 -17.24 -2.92 -25.48
C ALA A 81 -18.61 -2.26 -25.69
N HIS A 82 -18.66 -1.04 -26.25
CA HIS A 82 -19.89 -0.26 -26.36
C HIS A 82 -20.55 -0.28 -27.75
N THR A 83 -20.03 -1.06 -28.69
CA THR A 83 -20.61 -1.19 -30.04
C THR A 83 -20.83 -2.65 -30.41
N TRP A 84 -22.01 -2.94 -30.96
CA TRP A 84 -22.32 -4.25 -31.55
C TRP A 84 -21.68 -4.44 -32.93
N GLU A 85 -21.33 -3.32 -33.57
CA GLU A 85 -20.66 -3.30 -34.87
C GLU A 85 -19.24 -3.91 -34.79
N PRO A 86 -18.74 -4.49 -35.90
CA PRO A 86 -17.35 -4.91 -36.00
C PRO A 86 -16.42 -3.71 -35.83
N VAL A 87 -15.63 -3.73 -34.76
CA VAL A 87 -14.60 -2.74 -34.48
C VAL A 87 -13.24 -3.37 -34.77
N THR A 88 -12.37 -2.61 -35.45
CA THR A 88 -11.04 -3.08 -35.83
C THR A 88 -9.95 -2.10 -35.41
N PHE A 89 -8.71 -2.56 -35.35
CA PHE A 89 -7.55 -1.71 -35.03
C PHE A 89 -7.27 -0.64 -36.10
N THR A 90 -7.77 -0.83 -37.32
CA THR A 90 -7.67 0.14 -38.41
C THR A 90 -8.64 1.31 -38.28
N ALA A 91 -9.65 1.23 -37.39
CA ALA A 91 -10.57 2.33 -37.16
C ALA A 91 -9.81 3.57 -36.64
N PRO A 92 -10.01 4.77 -37.23
CA PRO A 92 -9.19 5.95 -36.90
C PRO A 92 -9.14 6.28 -35.40
N LYS A 93 -10.26 6.14 -34.69
CA LYS A 93 -10.35 6.38 -33.24
C LYS A 93 -9.49 5.43 -32.40
N ILE A 94 -9.25 4.21 -32.88
CA ILE A 94 -8.46 3.18 -32.20
C ILE A 94 -7.00 3.25 -32.65
N ALA A 95 -6.77 3.36 -33.96
CA ALA A 95 -5.44 3.44 -34.55
C ALA A 95 -4.60 4.57 -33.93
N VAL A 96 -5.20 5.74 -33.68
CA VAL A 96 -4.54 6.87 -33.00
C VAL A 96 -4.12 6.54 -31.56
N HIS A 97 -4.91 5.74 -30.84
CA HIS A 97 -4.55 5.32 -29.49
C HIS A 97 -3.45 4.25 -29.51
N ILE A 98 -3.53 3.28 -30.41
CA ILE A 98 -2.51 2.23 -30.56
C ILE A 98 -1.17 2.83 -31.00
N SER A 99 -1.17 3.74 -31.98
CA SER A 99 0.06 4.35 -32.47
C SER A 99 0.77 5.17 -31.39
N ALA A 100 0.02 5.75 -30.45
CA ALA A 100 0.55 6.54 -29.35
C ALA A 100 0.85 5.75 -28.07
N LEU A 101 0.70 4.41 -28.06
CA LEU A 101 1.25 3.57 -27.00
C LEU A 101 2.78 3.64 -27.00
N ASN A 102 3.38 3.67 -25.81
CA ASN A 102 4.83 3.55 -25.68
C ASN A 102 5.30 2.18 -26.14
N PHE A 103 6.50 2.11 -26.71
CA PHE A 103 7.10 0.83 -27.11
C PHE A 103 7.60 0.04 -25.88
N SER A 104 7.58 -1.28 -25.99
CA SER A 104 8.16 -2.16 -24.97
C SER A 104 9.66 -1.92 -24.84
N SER A 105 10.14 -1.80 -23.61
CA SER A 105 11.57 -1.79 -23.27
C SER A 105 12.19 -3.20 -23.23
N LEU A 106 11.38 -4.26 -23.42
CA LEU A 106 11.79 -5.66 -23.27
C LEU A 106 12.08 -6.36 -24.61
N THR A 107 11.88 -5.66 -25.73
CA THR A 107 12.09 -6.20 -27.09
C THR A 107 12.86 -5.18 -27.91
N GLU A 108 13.80 -5.65 -28.72
CA GLU A 108 14.59 -4.79 -29.62
C GLU A 108 13.94 -4.65 -31.01
N ASP A 109 13.01 -5.55 -31.35
CA ASP A 109 12.31 -5.55 -32.63
C ASP A 109 11.20 -4.49 -32.68
N PHE A 110 11.10 -3.80 -33.83
CA PHE A 110 9.97 -2.94 -34.12
C PHE A 110 8.72 -3.80 -34.42
N PRO A 111 7.54 -3.48 -33.86
CA PRO A 111 6.36 -4.30 -34.08
C PRO A 111 5.88 -4.24 -35.54
N ASP A 112 5.75 -5.39 -36.18
CA ASP A 112 5.33 -5.52 -37.59
C ASP A 112 3.92 -4.99 -37.87
N ASN A 113 3.05 -5.00 -36.85
CA ASN A 113 1.65 -4.59 -36.98
C ASN A 113 1.06 -4.09 -35.65
N ALA A 114 -0.16 -3.55 -35.71
CA ALA A 114 -0.87 -3.01 -34.55
C ALA A 114 -1.13 -4.04 -33.45
N VAL A 115 -1.36 -5.31 -33.81
CA VAL A 115 -1.59 -6.40 -32.85
C VAL A 115 -0.33 -6.67 -32.03
N GLU A 116 0.82 -6.82 -32.70
CA GLU A 116 2.10 -7.02 -32.02
C GLU A 116 2.52 -5.78 -31.20
N LYS A 117 2.23 -4.57 -31.70
CA LYS A 117 2.43 -3.34 -30.91
C LYS A 117 1.64 -3.37 -29.60
N VAL A 118 0.33 -3.65 -29.66
CA VAL A 118 -0.52 -3.73 -28.45
C VAL A 118 -0.02 -4.82 -27.50
N LYS A 119 0.27 -6.02 -28.03
CA LYS A 119 0.74 -7.15 -27.21
C LYS A 119 2.03 -6.81 -26.48
N THR A 120 3.05 -6.33 -27.18
CA THR A 120 4.37 -6.06 -26.59
C THR A 120 4.30 -4.90 -25.59
N SER A 121 3.69 -3.77 -25.97
CA SER A 121 3.54 -2.60 -25.10
C SER A 121 2.78 -2.91 -23.81
N ILE A 122 1.60 -3.52 -23.92
CA ILE A 122 0.75 -3.76 -22.75
C ILE A 122 1.28 -4.92 -21.90
N SER A 123 1.88 -5.95 -22.49
CA SER A 123 2.49 -7.04 -21.71
C SER A 123 3.69 -6.55 -20.89
N SER A 124 4.53 -5.68 -21.46
CA SER A 124 5.64 -5.06 -20.73
C SER A 124 5.12 -4.22 -19.56
N LEU A 125 4.14 -3.35 -19.83
CA LEU A 125 3.47 -2.56 -18.80
C LEU A 125 2.89 -3.43 -17.66
N LEU A 126 2.18 -4.52 -17.99
CA LEU A 126 1.63 -5.45 -16.99
C LEU A 126 2.74 -6.09 -16.14
N LEU A 127 3.86 -6.47 -16.76
CA LEU A 127 5.00 -7.01 -16.04
C LEU A 127 5.59 -5.98 -15.07
N GLU A 128 5.72 -4.73 -15.49
CA GLU A 128 6.18 -3.62 -14.64
C GLU A 128 5.26 -3.40 -13.43
N LEU A 129 3.94 -3.41 -13.64
CA LEU A 129 2.96 -3.30 -12.55
C LEU A 129 3.11 -4.46 -11.56
N ARG A 130 3.17 -5.70 -12.04
CA ARG A 130 3.32 -6.91 -11.20
C ARG A 130 4.65 -6.93 -10.45
N SER A 131 5.74 -6.54 -11.12
CA SER A 131 7.07 -6.41 -10.51
C SER A 131 7.06 -5.38 -9.38
N THR A 132 6.46 -4.21 -9.62
CA THR A 132 6.32 -3.15 -8.60
C THR A 132 5.51 -3.64 -7.41
N THR A 133 4.37 -4.29 -7.64
CA THR A 133 3.54 -4.90 -6.59
C THR A 133 4.36 -5.88 -5.74
N HIS A 134 5.11 -6.78 -6.39
CA HIS A 134 5.96 -7.73 -5.69
C HIS A 134 7.04 -7.03 -4.84
N GLN A 135 7.70 -6.01 -5.37
CA GLN A 135 8.70 -5.24 -4.62
C GLN A 135 8.10 -4.53 -3.39
N ILE A 136 6.91 -3.96 -3.52
CA ILE A 136 6.22 -3.32 -2.39
C ILE A 136 5.97 -4.31 -1.26
N VAL A 137 5.48 -5.51 -1.59
CA VAL A 137 5.24 -6.58 -0.61
C VAL A 137 6.55 -7.08 -0.02
N LYS A 138 7.52 -7.43 -0.86
CA LYS A 138 8.81 -8.03 -0.45
C LYS A 138 9.62 -7.12 0.47
N TYR A 139 9.67 -5.83 0.15
CA TYR A 139 10.50 -4.85 0.88
C TYR A 139 9.69 -3.97 1.85
N GLY A 140 8.40 -4.24 2.03
CA GLY A 140 7.54 -3.48 2.96
C GLY A 140 7.40 -1.99 2.61
N ARG A 141 7.50 -1.63 1.32
CA ARG A 141 7.41 -0.24 0.82
C ARG A 141 5.97 0.26 0.72
N ARG A 142 5.22 0.09 1.81
CA ARG A 142 3.81 0.48 1.92
C ARG A 142 3.67 1.95 2.31
N ALA A 143 2.48 2.50 2.11
CA ALA A 143 2.09 3.83 2.56
C ALA A 143 2.39 4.00 4.06
N LYS A 144 3.07 5.09 4.44
CA LYS A 144 3.30 5.45 5.84
C LYS A 144 3.23 6.95 6.08
N LEU A 145 2.14 7.39 6.72
CA LEU A 145 2.22 8.14 7.98
C LEU A 145 0.92 7.94 8.78
N ILE A 146 0.99 7.16 9.85
CA ILE A 146 -0.16 6.65 10.62
C ILE A 146 -0.42 7.57 11.82
N GLY A 147 -0.88 8.79 11.54
CA GLY A 147 -1.31 9.77 12.55
C GLY A 147 -0.20 10.28 13.48
N GLN A 148 -0.48 11.37 14.19
CA GLN A 148 0.38 11.87 15.26
C GLN A 148 -0.33 11.67 16.60
N HIS A 149 0.24 10.82 17.45
CA HIS A 149 -0.16 10.73 18.85
C HIS A 149 0.66 11.75 19.64
N LEU A 150 0.00 12.75 20.21
CA LEU A 150 0.67 13.70 21.10
C LEU A 150 1.08 13.00 22.39
N ILE A 151 2.39 12.98 22.65
CA ILE A 151 2.96 12.45 23.87
C ILE A 151 3.61 13.63 24.60
N ALA A 152 3.04 14.01 25.73
CA ALA A 152 3.64 15.01 26.60
C ALA A 152 4.94 14.45 27.19
N GLY A 153 6.02 15.24 27.16
CA GLY A 153 7.29 14.86 27.80
C GLY A 153 7.16 14.66 29.31
N VAL A 154 8.18 14.04 29.89
CA VAL A 154 8.34 13.95 31.35
C VAL A 154 9.22 15.12 31.79
N VAL A 155 8.77 15.86 32.79
CA VAL A 155 9.51 17.00 33.35
C VAL A 155 10.53 16.47 34.37
N GLY A 156 11.70 17.12 34.46
CA GLY A 156 12.77 16.79 35.40
C GLY A 156 14.09 16.50 34.71
N GLU A 157 15.12 16.19 35.48
CA GLU A 157 16.41 15.71 34.96
C GLU A 157 16.32 14.26 34.45
N LEU A 158 17.29 13.80 33.66
CA LEU A 158 17.23 12.48 33.01
C LEU A 158 16.94 11.32 33.98
N ASP A 159 17.61 11.28 35.13
CA ASP A 159 17.41 10.21 36.12
C ASP A 159 16.00 10.28 36.75
N GLU A 160 15.48 11.49 36.98
CA GLU A 160 14.11 11.70 37.45
C GLU A 160 13.09 11.23 36.40
N GLN A 161 13.31 11.57 35.13
CA GLN A 161 12.45 11.17 34.02
C GLN A 161 12.39 9.64 33.87
N ILE A 162 13.54 8.96 33.98
CA ILE A 162 13.64 7.50 33.93
C ILE A 162 12.88 6.89 35.11
N SER A 163 13.12 7.38 36.33
CA SER A 163 12.48 6.89 37.54
C SER A 163 10.95 7.04 37.50
N ILE A 164 10.46 8.20 37.05
CA ILE A 164 9.01 8.47 36.89
C ILE A 164 8.40 7.50 35.87
N CYS A 165 9.05 7.30 34.71
CA CYS A 165 8.58 6.36 33.69
C CYS A 165 8.53 4.92 34.23
N GLN A 166 9.61 4.47 34.86
CA GLN A 166 9.71 3.12 35.41
C GLN A 166 8.62 2.87 36.44
N LYS A 167 8.51 3.75 37.44
CA LYS A 167 7.49 3.65 38.49
C LYS A 167 6.09 3.55 37.89
N ARG A 168 5.75 4.44 36.96
CA ARG A 168 4.40 4.48 36.40
C ARG A 168 4.08 3.27 35.54
N LEU A 169 5.06 2.75 34.79
CA LEU A 169 4.89 1.54 33.99
C LEU A 169 4.72 0.29 34.87
N THR A 170 5.42 0.20 35.99
CA THR A 170 5.22 -0.86 36.99
C THR A 170 3.81 -0.82 37.59
N GLU A 171 3.36 0.36 38.06
CA GLU A 171 2.00 0.54 38.62
C GLU A 171 0.92 0.13 37.60
N LEU A 172 1.08 0.54 36.33
CA LEU A 172 0.13 0.19 35.27
C LEU A 172 0.13 -1.32 34.98
N ALA A 173 1.29 -1.99 35.06
CA ALA A 173 1.38 -3.43 34.87
C ALA A 173 0.62 -4.17 35.98
N GLU A 174 0.77 -3.74 37.23
CA GLU A 174 0.04 -4.28 38.38
C GLU A 174 -1.48 -4.06 38.25
N ASP A 175 -1.90 -2.83 37.97
CA ASP A 175 -3.31 -2.47 37.78
C ASP A 175 -3.97 -3.29 36.65
N LEU A 176 -3.22 -3.59 35.59
CA LEU A 176 -3.70 -4.39 34.46
C LEU A 176 -3.95 -5.86 34.80
N THR A 177 -3.39 -6.38 35.90
CA THR A 177 -3.57 -7.80 36.27
C THR A 177 -4.99 -8.12 36.71
N SER A 178 -5.68 -7.17 37.32
CA SER A 178 -7.04 -7.31 37.87
C SER A 178 -8.10 -6.52 37.11
N ALA A 179 -7.69 -5.60 36.22
CA ALA A 179 -8.62 -4.79 35.45
C ALA A 179 -9.31 -5.55 34.33
N SER A 180 -10.62 -5.30 34.18
CA SER A 180 -11.48 -5.78 33.09
C SER A 180 -12.25 -4.63 32.44
N GLY A 181 -12.92 -4.90 31.33
CA GLY A 181 -13.78 -3.94 30.63
C GLY A 181 -13.10 -2.60 30.32
N ASP A 182 -13.80 -1.50 30.58
CA ASP A 182 -13.37 -0.13 30.25
C ASP A 182 -12.14 0.29 31.03
N ARG A 183 -12.02 -0.16 32.28
CA ARG A 183 -10.85 0.13 33.10
C ARG A 183 -9.60 -0.47 32.50
N ARG A 184 -9.66 -1.72 32.03
CA ARG A 184 -8.55 -2.37 31.32
C ARG A 184 -8.18 -1.60 30.06
N ARG A 185 -9.17 -1.18 29.25
CA ARG A 185 -8.95 -0.40 28.03
C ARG A 185 -8.21 0.92 28.32
N PHE A 186 -8.66 1.66 29.33
CA PHE A 186 -8.00 2.90 29.78
C PHE A 186 -6.56 2.66 30.21
N LEU A 187 -6.30 1.64 31.04
CA LEU A 187 -4.96 1.32 31.52
C LEU A 187 -4.02 0.92 30.37
N LEU A 188 -4.51 0.20 29.35
CA LEU A 188 -3.74 -0.10 28.14
C LEU A 188 -3.37 1.16 27.36
N THR A 189 -4.28 2.14 27.24
CA THR A 189 -3.98 3.46 26.64
C THR A 189 -2.92 4.21 27.44
N MET A 190 -3.02 4.21 28.77
CA MET A 190 -2.01 4.85 29.62
C MET A 190 -0.65 4.17 29.51
N ARG A 191 -0.61 2.84 29.47
CA ARG A 191 0.62 2.10 29.24
C ARG A 191 1.29 2.52 27.93
N TYR A 192 0.54 2.51 26.82
CA TYR A 192 1.06 2.94 25.51
C TYR A 192 1.62 4.37 25.54
N SER A 193 0.90 5.30 26.20
CA SER A 193 1.37 6.68 26.36
C SER A 193 2.69 6.76 27.12
N TRP A 194 2.82 6.05 28.24
CA TRP A 194 4.03 6.06 29.07
C TRP A 194 5.22 5.33 28.44
N GLU A 195 4.99 4.27 27.66
CA GLU A 195 6.02 3.65 26.84
C GLU A 195 6.59 4.64 25.81
N GLY A 196 5.73 5.42 25.17
CA GLY A 196 6.17 6.46 24.24
C GLY A 196 6.86 7.64 24.93
N LYS A 197 6.48 7.99 26.16
CA LYS A 197 7.22 8.97 26.98
C LYS A 197 8.64 8.49 27.26
N LEU A 198 8.80 7.22 27.68
CA LEU A 198 10.11 6.63 27.93
C LEU A 198 10.97 6.60 26.65
N GLU A 199 10.35 6.37 25.49
CA GLU A 199 11.04 6.47 24.20
C GLU A 199 11.52 7.90 23.89
N ILE A 200 10.74 8.92 24.22
CA ILE A 200 11.18 10.33 24.09
C ILE A 200 12.36 10.62 25.01
N VAL A 201 12.30 10.17 26.27
CA VAL A 201 13.41 10.28 27.23
C VAL A 201 14.67 9.63 26.65
N ARG A 202 14.54 8.42 26.07
CA ARG A 202 15.65 7.72 25.41
C ARG A 202 16.23 8.49 24.23
N LEU A 203 15.38 9.04 23.36
CA LEU A 203 15.82 9.78 22.18
C LEU A 203 16.60 11.05 22.56
N ASN A 204 16.24 11.68 23.69
CA ASN A 204 16.90 12.88 24.22
C ASN A 204 18.10 12.59 25.14
N ALA A 205 18.27 11.35 25.60
CA ALA A 205 19.39 10.98 26.48
C ALA A 205 20.74 10.95 25.72
N PRO A 206 21.87 11.19 26.40
CA PRO A 206 23.20 10.94 25.86
C PRO A 206 23.38 9.48 25.41
N GLU A 207 24.17 9.23 24.35
CA GLU A 207 24.37 7.89 23.77
C GLU A 207 24.74 6.80 24.80
N HIS A 208 25.56 7.14 25.79
CA HIS A 208 25.97 6.20 26.84
C HIS A 208 24.81 5.77 27.74
N ARG A 209 23.80 6.62 27.96
CA ARG A 209 22.60 6.30 28.76
C ARG A 209 21.48 5.66 27.93
N LYS A 210 21.50 5.77 26.59
CA LYS A 210 20.46 5.17 25.74
C LYS A 210 20.33 3.67 25.93
N LYS A 211 21.45 2.97 26.16
CA LYS A 211 21.47 1.51 26.37
C LYS A 211 20.74 1.08 27.64
N GLU A 212 20.93 1.79 28.74
CA GLU A 212 20.23 1.54 30.02
C GLU A 212 18.71 1.66 29.84
N ILE A 213 18.26 2.72 29.15
CA ILE A 213 16.83 2.91 28.90
C ILE A 213 16.26 1.82 27.96
N GLN A 214 17.06 1.33 27.00
CA GLN A 214 16.67 0.18 26.17
C GLN A 214 16.55 -1.11 26.97
N GLU A 215 17.41 -1.34 27.95
CA GLU A 215 17.34 -2.47 28.85
C GLU A 215 16.09 -2.41 29.72
N LEU A 216 15.81 -1.24 30.30
CA LEU A 216 14.56 -0.98 31.04
C LEU A 216 13.33 -1.23 30.15
N GLN A 217 13.31 -0.71 28.91
CA GLN A 217 12.22 -0.97 27.96
C GLN A 217 12.03 -2.47 27.66
N LYS A 218 13.12 -3.26 27.61
CA LYS A 218 13.04 -4.71 27.42
C LYS A 218 12.50 -5.42 28.65
N GLU A 219 12.95 -5.04 29.84
CA GLU A 219 12.48 -5.58 31.12
C GLU A 219 10.96 -5.33 31.28
N LEU A 220 10.53 -4.10 31.07
CA LEU A 220 9.11 -3.69 31.11
C LEU A 220 8.25 -4.43 30.08
N LYS A 221 8.82 -4.75 28.90
CA LYS A 221 8.15 -5.60 27.89
C LYS A 221 8.06 -7.06 28.31
N ALA A 222 9.07 -7.60 29.00
CA ALA A 222 9.06 -8.98 29.46
C ALA A 222 7.96 -9.22 30.52
N TRP A 223 7.65 -8.23 31.34
CA TRP A 223 6.54 -8.27 32.30
C TRP A 223 5.16 -8.40 31.62
N ASN A 224 5.05 -8.09 30.32
CA ASN A 224 3.81 -8.16 29.55
C ASN A 224 3.53 -9.53 28.91
N ILE A 225 4.39 -10.55 29.08
CA ILE A 225 4.08 -11.91 28.65
C ILE A 225 3.34 -12.61 29.79
N ARG A 226 2.01 -12.73 29.68
CA ARG A 226 1.22 -13.71 30.43
C ARG A 226 0.75 -14.84 29.51
N PRO A 227 0.65 -16.08 30.03
CA PRO A 227 0.64 -17.32 29.26
C PRO A 227 -0.77 -17.65 28.73
N ASP A 228 -1.28 -16.91 27.74
CA ASP A 228 -2.55 -17.25 27.09
C ASP A 228 -2.39 -17.29 25.56
N ASN A 229 -1.40 -18.07 25.11
CA ASN A 229 -1.46 -18.76 23.81
C ASN A 229 -1.63 -20.26 24.09
N LEU A 230 -2.85 -20.63 24.52
CA LEU A 230 -3.48 -21.93 24.30
C LEU A 230 -4.85 -21.66 23.68
#